data_AF-A0AA43JXV2-F1
#
_entry.id   AF-A0AA43JXV2-F1
#
_cell.length_a   1.000
_cell.length_b   1.000
_cell.length_c   1.000
_cell.angle_alpha   90.00
_cell.angle_beta   90.00
_cell.angle_gamma   90.00
#
_symmetry.space_group_name_H-M   'P 1'
#
loop_
_entity.id
_entity.type
_entity.pdbx_description
1 polymer ?
#
loop_
_entity_poly.entity_id
_entity_poly.type
_entity_poly.pdbx_seq_one_letter_code
_entity_poly.pdbx_strand_id
1 'polypeptide(L)'
;MKSIKKNRGVAGILFVGLLPMMVIFMAFSMQMSQQMLAHTRLLEAAEVASLALIASPKEDEEKNVKYARYLVDRYVVDNTDDVDVAVYTSKCEYKDGCVQASGELAPFSDFVVSATAKYTSWIAYEEMNLKPEFSVSGRAVTRKYLPQPVDVYFIGDFSGSMGNPWKNGKMKLDVVKETIKRVVDDIEEFNTEEKSRVALLGYNPLHVKKTDKIVRVNAYGYYGSWRKKYAYDYARNSPATTVRRMFDKPVVYNEILEPKWGMSRYEIERIYTQNVKFSKYYKFYDIPLTEDYDDFRSQLMSTQLQAAGGTSSWNGIIAAAQEANKATNLNPEQVFIVLSDGQDGDDSYLQKLVDQGLCKKLRSTISAKRNRFQSNAPTEAEKTKVTMGVIGINYKVAETDGFGDCFGKKNIYHAKDGEDVYKYILNLINEETGKLKD
;
A
#
# COMPACT_ATOMS: atom_id res chain seq x y z
N MET A 1 -76.58 -45.74 -4.67
CA MET A 1 -75.76 -45.24 -5.79
C MET A 1 -76.47 -44.05 -6.43
N LYS A 2 -75.96 -42.82 -6.25
CA LYS A 2 -76.50 -41.63 -6.94
C LYS A 2 -75.88 -41.53 -8.32
N SER A 3 -76.73 -41.47 -9.34
CA SER A 3 -76.36 -41.30 -10.75
C SER A 3 -75.61 -39.98 -10.94
N ILE A 4 -74.36 -40.06 -11.38
CA ILE A 4 -73.54 -38.91 -11.81
C ILE A 4 -74.14 -38.40 -13.12
N LYS A 5 -74.89 -37.30 -13.07
CA LYS A 5 -75.28 -36.55 -14.28
C LYS A 5 -74.00 -36.11 -14.99
N LYS A 6 -73.72 -36.72 -16.14
CA LYS A 6 -72.60 -36.38 -17.02
C LYS A 6 -72.80 -34.98 -17.60
N ASN A 7 -72.10 -33.99 -17.05
CA ASN A 7 -71.94 -32.65 -17.64
C ASN A 7 -71.07 -32.74 -18.92
N ARG A 8 -71.62 -33.31 -19.99
CA ARG A 8 -70.99 -33.32 -21.32
C ARG A 8 -71.26 -31.97 -22.00
N GLY A 9 -70.40 -30.98 -21.77
CA GLY A 9 -70.43 -29.71 -22.52
C GLY A 9 -69.92 -28.49 -21.76
N VAL A 10 -70.27 -28.34 -20.48
CA VAL A 10 -69.93 -27.14 -19.68
C VAL A 10 -68.41 -26.98 -19.50
N ALA A 11 -67.69 -28.07 -19.29
CA ALA A 11 -66.22 -28.05 -19.22
C ALA A 11 -65.57 -27.63 -20.56
N GLY A 12 -66.18 -28.00 -21.69
CA GLY A 12 -65.70 -27.60 -23.02
C GLY A 12 -65.93 -26.11 -23.29
N ILE A 13 -67.08 -25.56 -22.88
CA ILE A 13 -67.40 -24.13 -23.02
C ILE A 13 -66.47 -23.28 -22.14
N LEU A 14 -66.22 -23.69 -20.89
CA LEU A 14 -65.25 -23.03 -20.01
C LEU A 14 -63.83 -23.10 -20.58
N PHE A 15 -63.43 -24.26 -21.13
CA PHE A 15 -62.12 -24.41 -21.76
C PHE A 15 -61.95 -23.50 -22.99
N VAL A 16 -62.95 -23.47 -23.88
CA VAL A 16 -62.93 -22.60 -25.07
C VAL A 16 -62.96 -21.11 -24.70
N GLY A 17 -63.64 -20.74 -23.61
CA GLY A 17 -63.63 -19.37 -23.11
C GLY A 17 -62.32 -18.95 -22.43
N LEU A 18 -61.64 -19.86 -21.72
CA LEU A 18 -60.39 -19.58 -21.00
C LEU A 18 -59.14 -19.69 -21.88
N LEU A 19 -59.17 -20.52 -22.92
CA LEU A 19 -58.02 -20.79 -23.79
C LEU A 19 -57.44 -19.50 -24.42
N PRO A 20 -58.24 -18.57 -24.98
CA PRO A 20 -57.71 -17.30 -25.48
C PRO A 20 -56.99 -16.48 -24.40
N MET A 21 -57.53 -16.43 -23.18
CA MET A 21 -56.91 -15.72 -22.06
C MET A 21 -55.54 -16.33 -21.70
N MET A 22 -55.44 -17.66 -21.64
CA MET A 22 -54.17 -18.34 -21.35
C MET A 22 -53.12 -18.10 -22.45
N VAL A 23 -53.52 -18.11 -23.73
CA VAL A 23 -52.62 -17.82 -24.86
C VAL A 23 -52.11 -16.38 -24.80
N ILE A 24 -52.99 -15.43 -24.48
CA ILE A 24 -52.60 -14.01 -24.30
C ILE A 24 -51.57 -13.89 -23.17
N PHE A 25 -51.82 -14.48 -21.99
CA PHE A 25 -50.87 -14.44 -20.88
C PHE A 25 -49.52 -15.08 -21.24
N MET A 26 -49.53 -16.20 -21.95
CA MET A 26 -48.32 -16.87 -22.43
C MET A 26 -47.52 -15.96 -23.39
N ALA A 27 -48.20 -15.33 -24.35
CA ALA A 27 -47.60 -14.40 -25.30
C ALA A 27 -46.95 -13.20 -24.59
N PHE A 28 -47.66 -12.56 -23.65
CA PHE A 28 -47.10 -11.48 -22.84
C PHE A 28 -45.90 -11.92 -21.99
N SER A 29 -45.98 -13.10 -21.38
CA SER A 29 -44.88 -13.65 -20.56
C SER A 29 -43.64 -13.93 -21.41
N MET A 30 -43.81 -14.47 -22.62
CA MET A 30 -42.72 -14.69 -23.57
C MET A 30 -42.07 -13.38 -24.00
N GLN A 31 -42.87 -12.37 -24.34
CA GLN A 31 -42.37 -11.05 -24.72
C GLN A 31 -41.58 -10.37 -23.58
N MET A 32 -42.13 -10.40 -22.37
CA MET A 32 -41.46 -9.82 -21.20
C MET A 32 -40.15 -10.55 -20.87
N SER A 33 -40.14 -11.88 -21.02
CA SER A 33 -38.93 -12.69 -20.85
C SER A 33 -37.88 -12.35 -21.90
N GLN A 34 -38.28 -12.14 -23.17
CA GLN A 34 -37.38 -11.72 -24.25
C GLN A 34 -36.73 -10.36 -23.92
N GLN A 35 -37.53 -9.38 -23.51
CA GLN A 35 -37.02 -8.04 -23.16
C GLN A 35 -36.09 -8.06 -21.95
N MET A 36 -36.43 -8.83 -20.91
CA MET A 36 -35.56 -8.99 -19.73
C MET A 36 -34.25 -9.68 -20.08
N LEU A 37 -34.28 -10.70 -20.95
CA LEU A 37 -33.06 -11.38 -21.39
C LEU A 37 -32.16 -10.44 -22.21
N ALA A 38 -32.74 -9.68 -23.13
CA ALA A 38 -32.03 -8.68 -23.92
C ALA A 38 -31.37 -7.61 -23.03
N HIS A 39 -32.11 -7.10 -22.04
CA HIS A 39 -31.58 -6.15 -21.05
C HIS A 39 -30.45 -6.73 -20.22
N THR A 40 -30.60 -7.95 -19.72
CA THR A 40 -29.57 -8.60 -18.90
C THR A 40 -28.29 -8.84 -19.70
N ARG A 41 -28.40 -9.34 -20.94
CA ARG A 41 -27.23 -9.53 -21.82
C ARG A 41 -26.52 -8.23 -22.15
N LEU A 42 -27.27 -7.16 -22.42
CA LEU A 42 -26.68 -5.85 -22.72
C LEU A 42 -25.98 -5.25 -21.50
N LEU A 43 -26.54 -5.46 -20.30
CA LEU A 43 -25.94 -5.01 -19.05
C LEU A 43 -24.64 -5.77 -18.75
N GLU A 44 -24.64 -7.10 -18.87
CA GLU A 44 -23.43 -7.93 -18.77
C GLU A 44 -22.36 -7.50 -19.78
N ALA A 45 -22.76 -7.22 -21.03
CA ALA A 45 -21.87 -6.74 -22.07
C ALA A 45 -21.22 -5.40 -21.70
N ALA A 46 -21.99 -4.46 -21.15
CA ALA A 46 -21.50 -3.17 -20.68
C ALA A 46 -20.53 -3.33 -19.49
N GLU A 47 -20.82 -4.23 -18.55
CA GLU A 47 -19.94 -4.54 -17.41
C GLU A 47 -18.60 -5.11 -17.89
N VAL A 48 -18.62 -6.14 -18.73
CA VAL A 48 -17.41 -6.75 -19.30
C VAL A 48 -16.60 -5.71 -20.09
N ALA A 49 -17.25 -4.86 -20.88
CA ALA A 49 -16.58 -3.78 -21.60
C ALA A 49 -15.94 -2.76 -20.67
N SER A 50 -16.62 -2.36 -19.59
CA SER A 50 -16.07 -1.40 -18.62
C SER A 50 -14.87 -1.96 -17.84
N LEU A 51 -14.89 -3.24 -17.49
CA LEU A 51 -13.77 -3.95 -16.88
C LEU A 51 -12.57 -4.06 -17.83
N ALA A 52 -12.82 -4.40 -19.11
CA ALA A 52 -11.78 -4.50 -20.12
C ALA A 52 -11.11 -3.14 -20.40
N LEU A 53 -11.87 -2.05 -20.39
CA LEU A 53 -11.34 -0.69 -20.49
C LEU A 53 -10.44 -0.32 -19.31
N ILE A 54 -10.76 -0.76 -18.09
CA ILE A 54 -9.91 -0.53 -16.92
C ILE A 54 -8.60 -1.30 -17.00
N ALA A 55 -8.66 -2.54 -17.49
CA ALA A 55 -7.50 -3.39 -17.66
C ALA A 55 -6.56 -2.87 -18.76
N SER A 56 -7.13 -2.43 -19.89
CA SER A 56 -6.36 -1.95 -21.04
C SER A 56 -6.98 -0.67 -21.63
N PRO A 57 -6.87 0.49 -20.96
CA PRO A 57 -7.32 1.75 -21.53
C PRO A 57 -6.52 2.07 -22.79
N LYS A 58 -7.20 2.53 -23.83
CA LYS A 58 -6.58 3.01 -25.07
C LYS A 58 -6.19 4.49 -24.92
N GLU A 59 -5.23 4.92 -25.73
CA GLU A 59 -4.64 6.26 -25.68
C GLU A 59 -5.65 7.39 -25.84
N ASP A 60 -6.72 7.15 -26.60
CA ASP A 60 -7.75 8.11 -26.93
C ASP A 60 -9.17 7.54 -26.70
N GLU A 61 -10.09 8.46 -26.43
CA GLU A 61 -11.49 8.14 -26.14
C GLU A 61 -12.19 7.47 -27.33
N GLU A 62 -11.84 7.82 -28.57
CA GLU A 62 -12.41 7.21 -29.76
C GLU A 62 -12.01 5.72 -29.90
N LYS A 63 -10.72 5.40 -29.66
CA LYS A 63 -10.27 4.00 -29.58
C LYS A 63 -10.91 3.25 -28.41
N ASN A 64 -11.17 3.92 -27.27
CA ASN A 64 -11.91 3.31 -26.16
C ASN A 64 -13.36 2.97 -26.54
N VAL A 65 -14.06 3.89 -27.22
CA VAL A 65 -15.41 3.63 -27.75
C VAL A 65 -15.41 2.48 -28.74
N LYS A 66 -14.45 2.45 -29.69
CA LYS A 66 -14.30 1.34 -30.65
C LYS A 66 -14.04 0.01 -29.96
N TYR A 67 -13.18 0.00 -28.95
CA TYR A 67 -12.87 -1.22 -28.20
C TYR A 67 -14.07 -1.72 -27.38
N ALA A 68 -14.77 -0.82 -26.69
CA ALA A 68 -15.99 -1.15 -25.97
C ALA A 68 -17.09 -1.65 -26.91
N ARG A 69 -17.29 -0.99 -28.06
CA ARG A 69 -18.25 -1.43 -29.08
C ARG A 69 -17.94 -2.84 -29.56
N TYR A 70 -16.68 -3.13 -29.89
CA TYR A 70 -16.27 -4.49 -30.29
C TYR A 70 -16.61 -5.56 -29.24
N LEU A 71 -16.43 -5.24 -27.95
CA LEU A 71 -16.76 -6.15 -26.87
C LEU A 71 -18.28 -6.33 -26.72
N VAL A 72 -19.04 -5.24 -26.73
CA VAL A 72 -20.50 -5.29 -26.57
C VAL A 72 -21.16 -6.02 -27.74
N ASP A 73 -20.72 -5.77 -28.97
CA ASP A 73 -21.24 -6.40 -30.19
C ASP A 73 -21.11 -7.94 -30.15
N ARG A 74 -20.07 -8.45 -29.48
CA ARG A 74 -19.86 -9.89 -29.31
C ARG A 74 -20.85 -10.57 -28.36
N TYR A 75 -21.45 -9.82 -27.44
CA TYR A 75 -22.47 -10.31 -26.50
C TYR A 75 -23.90 -10.08 -27.02
N VAL A 76 -24.07 -9.14 -27.94
CA VAL A 76 -25.37 -8.71 -28.46
C VAL A 76 -25.58 -9.28 -29.87
N VAL A 77 -26.02 -10.54 -29.94
CA VAL A 77 -26.13 -11.29 -31.20
C VAL A 77 -27.41 -11.00 -32.00
N ASP A 78 -28.49 -10.60 -31.32
CA ASP A 78 -29.83 -10.46 -31.90
C ASP A 78 -30.22 -8.99 -32.21
N ASN A 79 -29.24 -8.09 -32.28
CA ASN A 79 -29.48 -6.67 -32.55
C ASN A 79 -29.73 -6.42 -34.04
N THR A 80 -30.66 -5.52 -34.33
CA THR A 80 -31.13 -5.23 -35.69
C THR A 80 -30.51 -3.98 -36.32
N ASP A 81 -29.71 -3.24 -35.56
CA ASP A 81 -29.01 -2.01 -35.97
C ASP A 81 -27.57 -2.03 -35.43
N ASP A 82 -26.75 -1.01 -35.69
CA ASP A 82 -25.45 -0.89 -35.00
C ASP A 82 -25.67 -0.64 -33.49
N VAL A 83 -24.88 -1.30 -32.63
CA VAL A 83 -24.91 -1.02 -31.20
C VAL A 83 -24.35 0.39 -30.95
N ASP A 84 -25.18 1.26 -30.38
CA ASP A 84 -24.72 2.57 -29.93
C ASP A 84 -24.01 2.43 -28.60
N VAL A 85 -22.75 2.85 -28.54
CA VAL A 85 -21.89 2.71 -27.36
C VAL A 85 -21.26 4.06 -27.06
N ALA A 86 -21.45 4.51 -25.82
CA ALA A 86 -20.80 5.68 -25.27
C ALA A 86 -19.87 5.23 -24.12
N VAL A 87 -18.64 5.72 -24.16
CA VAL A 87 -17.66 5.56 -23.09
C VAL A 87 -17.44 6.92 -22.47
N TYR A 88 -17.46 6.98 -21.14
CA TYR A 88 -17.11 8.19 -20.40
C TYR A 88 -16.10 7.81 -19.31
N THR A 89 -15.00 8.56 -19.26
CA THR A 89 -13.99 8.40 -18.21
C THR A 89 -13.96 9.64 -17.35
N SER A 90 -14.20 9.51 -16.05
CA SER A 90 -14.03 10.59 -15.08
C SER A 90 -12.92 10.26 -14.11
N LYS A 91 -11.97 11.18 -13.97
CA LYS A 91 -10.92 11.12 -12.95
C LYS A 91 -11.29 12.00 -11.77
N CYS A 92 -11.04 11.49 -10.57
CA CYS A 92 -11.24 12.16 -9.30
C CYS A 92 -9.89 12.19 -8.58
N GLU A 93 -9.28 13.38 -8.51
CA GLU A 93 -7.95 13.60 -7.95
C GLU A 93 -8.00 14.53 -6.73
N TYR A 94 -6.98 14.49 -5.88
CA TYR A 94 -6.93 15.31 -4.66
C TYR A 94 -6.87 16.81 -4.96
N LYS A 95 -6.20 17.21 -6.05
CA LYS A 95 -6.05 18.62 -6.46
C LYS A 95 -7.38 19.30 -6.74
N ASP A 96 -8.36 18.53 -7.22
CA ASP A 96 -9.68 19.02 -7.60
C ASP A 96 -10.67 19.01 -6.42
N GLY A 97 -10.23 18.56 -5.23
CA GLY A 97 -11.08 18.39 -4.04
C GLY A 97 -12.13 17.28 -4.18
N CYS A 98 -12.10 16.54 -5.29
CA CYS A 98 -13.12 15.55 -5.64
C CYS A 98 -13.10 14.36 -4.69
N VAL A 99 -11.91 13.88 -4.31
CA VAL A 99 -11.75 12.72 -3.41
C VAL A 99 -12.35 13.01 -2.03
N GLN A 100 -12.05 14.20 -1.52
CA GLN A 100 -12.56 14.71 -0.24
C GLN A 100 -14.08 14.89 -0.29
N ALA A 101 -14.61 15.49 -1.37
CA ALA A 101 -16.05 15.69 -1.54
C ALA A 101 -16.84 14.38 -1.71
N SER A 102 -16.23 13.37 -2.34
CA SER A 102 -16.85 12.05 -2.53
C SER A 102 -16.74 11.15 -1.30
N GLY A 103 -15.93 11.52 -0.30
CA GLY A 103 -15.68 10.69 0.88
C GLY A 103 -14.88 9.42 0.57
N GLU A 104 -14.21 9.39 -0.58
CA GLU A 104 -13.41 8.25 -1.03
C GLU A 104 -12.02 8.27 -0.39
N LEU A 105 -11.44 7.07 -0.23
CA LEU A 105 -10.16 6.92 0.46
C LEU A 105 -8.97 7.30 -0.42
N ALA A 106 -9.12 7.24 -1.74
CA ALA A 106 -8.05 7.38 -2.72
C ALA A 106 -8.56 8.07 -4.00
N PRO A 107 -7.67 8.70 -4.78
CA PRO A 107 -8.01 9.13 -6.13
C PRO A 107 -8.45 7.92 -6.96
N PHE A 108 -9.36 8.14 -7.90
CA PHE A 108 -9.89 7.07 -8.71
C PHE A 108 -10.25 7.55 -10.12
N SER A 109 -10.38 6.59 -11.02
CA SER A 109 -10.93 6.80 -12.36
C SER A 109 -12.11 5.87 -12.55
N ASP A 110 -13.27 6.44 -12.86
CA ASP A 110 -14.46 5.70 -13.23
C ASP A 110 -14.52 5.55 -14.75
N PHE A 111 -14.76 4.33 -15.19
CA PHE A 111 -14.98 3.98 -16.58
C PHE A 111 -16.44 3.57 -16.72
N VAL A 112 -17.20 4.44 -17.38
CA VAL A 112 -18.63 4.25 -17.62
C VAL A 112 -18.80 3.79 -19.06
N VAL A 113 -19.45 2.64 -19.23
CA VAL A 113 -19.89 2.16 -20.55
C VAL A 113 -21.39 2.16 -20.57
N SER A 114 -21.97 2.89 -21.52
CA SER A 114 -23.39 2.84 -21.83
C SER A 114 -23.56 2.25 -23.22
N ALA A 115 -24.42 1.25 -23.35
CA ALA A 115 -24.73 0.59 -24.61
C ALA A 115 -26.23 0.61 -24.86
N THR A 116 -26.64 0.82 -26.11
CA THR A 116 -28.03 0.74 -26.55
C THR A 116 -28.12 -0.14 -27.79
N ALA A 117 -29.03 -1.11 -27.75
CA ALA A 117 -29.30 -2.03 -28.85
C ALA A 117 -30.79 -2.04 -29.19
N LYS A 118 -31.12 -2.35 -30.44
CA LYS A 118 -32.49 -2.47 -30.94
C LYS A 118 -32.81 -3.93 -31.26
N TYR A 119 -34.00 -4.36 -30.89
CA TYR A 119 -34.44 -5.73 -31.08
C TYR A 119 -35.82 -5.78 -31.72
N THR A 120 -36.08 -6.84 -32.46
CA THR A 120 -37.41 -7.15 -32.98
C THR A 120 -38.23 -7.87 -31.92
N SER A 121 -39.46 -7.41 -31.75
CA SER A 121 -40.45 -8.00 -30.85
C SER A 121 -40.95 -9.33 -31.43
N TRP A 122 -41.07 -10.38 -30.61
CA TRP A 122 -41.71 -11.62 -31.05
C TRP A 122 -43.21 -11.45 -31.32
N ILE A 123 -43.84 -10.47 -30.65
CA ILE A 123 -45.26 -10.18 -30.79
C ILE A 123 -45.44 -8.68 -31.08
N ALA A 124 -46.14 -8.36 -32.16
CA ALA A 124 -46.51 -7.00 -32.52
C ALA A 124 -48.03 -6.88 -32.63
N TYR A 125 -48.61 -5.90 -31.94
CA TYR A 125 -50.05 -5.63 -31.98
C TYR A 125 -50.31 -4.16 -31.65
N GLU A 126 -50.59 -3.36 -32.68
CA GLU A 126 -50.68 -1.90 -32.58
C GLU A 126 -51.80 -1.43 -31.64
N GLU A 127 -52.95 -2.11 -31.61
CA GLU A 127 -54.09 -1.72 -30.76
C GLU A 127 -53.80 -1.87 -29.25
N MET A 128 -52.82 -2.70 -28.88
CA MET A 128 -52.34 -2.84 -27.50
C MET A 128 -50.98 -2.15 -27.27
N ASN A 129 -50.56 -1.28 -28.20
CA ASN A 129 -49.29 -0.55 -28.16
C ASN A 129 -48.05 -1.47 -28.07
N LEU A 130 -48.15 -2.70 -28.59
CA LEU A 130 -47.03 -3.62 -28.73
C LEU A 130 -46.33 -3.35 -30.06
N LYS A 131 -45.25 -2.57 -29.99
CA LYS A 131 -44.46 -2.16 -31.16
C LYS A 131 -43.67 -3.34 -31.75
N PRO A 132 -43.39 -3.33 -33.06
CA PRO A 132 -42.59 -4.37 -33.71
C PRO A 132 -41.11 -4.33 -33.29
N GLU A 133 -40.65 -3.21 -32.75
CA GLU A 133 -39.27 -3.03 -32.29
C GLU A 133 -39.26 -2.44 -30.88
N PHE A 134 -38.23 -2.80 -30.12
CA PHE A 134 -37.94 -2.21 -28.82
C PHE A 134 -36.45 -1.93 -28.67
N SER A 135 -36.11 -0.83 -28.01
CA SER A 135 -34.74 -0.46 -27.67
C SER A 135 -34.45 -0.80 -26.22
N VAL A 136 -33.25 -1.30 -25.96
CA VAL A 136 -32.77 -1.63 -24.63
C VAL A 136 -31.48 -0.87 -24.40
N SER A 137 -31.33 -0.27 -23.23
CA SER A 137 -30.12 0.43 -22.83
C SER A 137 -29.58 -0.15 -21.53
N GLY A 138 -28.28 -0.36 -21.47
CA GLY A 138 -27.56 -0.82 -20.28
C GLY A 138 -26.41 0.13 -19.96
N ARG A 139 -26.15 0.36 -18.68
CA ARG A 139 -25.03 1.19 -18.21
C ARG A 139 -24.30 0.48 -17.09
N ALA A 140 -22.99 0.37 -17.24
CA ALA A 140 -22.09 -0.15 -16.21
C ALA A 140 -21.05 0.90 -15.84
N VAL A 141 -20.64 0.89 -14.58
CA VAL A 141 -19.56 1.74 -14.05
C VAL A 141 -18.57 0.83 -13.34
N THR A 142 -17.32 0.88 -13.77
CA THR A 142 -16.24 0.21 -13.06
C THR A 142 -15.23 1.26 -12.60
N ARG A 143 -14.73 1.11 -11.37
CA ARG A 143 -13.80 2.04 -10.73
C ARG A 143 -12.40 1.45 -10.62
N LYS A 144 -11.39 2.27 -10.93
CA LYS A 144 -9.98 1.97 -10.69
C LYS A 144 -9.41 2.99 -9.71
N TYR A 145 -8.98 2.56 -8.53
CA TYR A 145 -8.24 3.42 -7.61
C TYR A 145 -6.83 3.70 -8.18
N LEU A 146 -6.39 4.94 -8.05
CA LEU A 146 -5.08 5.39 -8.50
C LEU A 146 -4.08 5.34 -7.33
N PRO A 147 -2.78 5.16 -7.62
CA PRO A 147 -1.74 5.16 -6.60
C PRO A 147 -1.74 6.44 -5.76
N GLN A 148 -1.63 6.25 -4.44
CA GLN A 148 -1.35 7.33 -3.51
C GLN A 148 0.15 7.42 -3.25
N PRO A 149 0.68 8.64 -2.99
CA PRO A 149 2.03 8.74 -2.47
C PRO A 149 2.06 8.20 -1.04
N VAL A 150 3.17 7.55 -0.69
CA VAL A 150 3.37 6.91 0.62
C VAL A 150 4.66 7.39 1.25
N ASP A 151 4.70 7.46 2.58
CA ASP A 151 5.96 7.62 3.33
C ASP A 151 6.35 6.27 3.93
N VAL A 152 7.41 5.67 3.42
CA VAL A 152 7.88 4.34 3.84
C VAL A 152 9.10 4.46 4.75
N TYR A 153 8.98 3.90 5.96
CA TYR A 153 10.03 3.86 6.97
C TYR A 153 10.52 2.42 7.13
N PHE A 154 11.65 2.09 6.51
CA PHE A 154 12.33 0.81 6.71
C PHE A 154 13.08 0.84 8.04
N ILE A 155 12.72 -0.06 8.95
CA ILE A 155 13.37 -0.25 10.25
C ILE A 155 14.27 -1.49 10.15
N GLY A 156 15.54 -1.28 9.85
CA GLY A 156 16.48 -2.34 9.53
C GLY A 156 17.31 -2.82 10.72
N ASP A 157 17.41 -4.14 10.89
CA ASP A 157 18.37 -4.77 11.79
C ASP A 157 19.78 -4.67 11.23
N PHE A 158 20.69 -4.07 12.02
CA PHE A 158 22.11 -3.99 11.71
C PHE A 158 22.96 -4.68 12.79
N SER A 159 22.38 -5.60 13.54
CA SER A 159 23.12 -6.46 14.49
C SER A 159 24.13 -7.35 13.78
N GLY A 160 25.09 -7.91 14.53
CA GLY A 160 26.13 -8.76 13.97
C GLY A 160 25.62 -10.01 13.25
N SER A 161 24.45 -10.56 13.63
CA SER A 161 23.84 -11.72 12.99
C SER A 161 23.44 -11.48 11.55
N MET A 162 23.12 -10.23 11.20
CA MET A 162 22.81 -9.80 9.83
C MET A 162 24.03 -9.86 8.89
N GLY A 163 25.25 -9.96 9.44
CA GLY A 163 26.47 -10.23 8.68
C GLY A 163 26.67 -11.70 8.30
N ASN A 164 25.84 -12.60 8.82
CA ASN A 164 25.93 -14.02 8.48
C ASN A 164 25.34 -14.31 7.10
N PRO A 165 25.82 -15.36 6.40
CA PRO A 165 25.21 -15.82 5.17
C PRO A 165 23.74 -16.23 5.38
N TRP A 166 22.91 -15.91 4.38
CA TRP A 166 21.59 -16.50 4.17
C TRP A 166 21.68 -17.62 3.11
N LYS A 167 20.53 -18.10 2.63
CA LYS A 167 20.47 -19.11 1.56
C LYS A 167 21.23 -18.58 0.34
N ASN A 168 21.99 -19.45 -0.31
CA ASN A 168 22.88 -19.15 -1.45
C ASN A 168 24.17 -18.37 -1.12
N GLY A 169 24.55 -18.24 0.15
CA GLY A 169 25.88 -17.75 0.55
C GLY A 169 26.05 -16.22 0.58
N LYS A 170 25.05 -15.45 0.13
CA LYS A 170 25.01 -13.98 0.31
C LYS A 170 24.77 -13.61 1.77
N MET A 171 25.31 -12.50 2.26
CA MET A 171 25.00 -12.01 3.62
C MET A 171 23.54 -11.59 3.73
N LYS A 172 22.90 -11.84 4.87
CA LYS A 172 21.49 -11.45 5.11
C LYS A 172 21.26 -9.96 4.86
N LEU A 173 22.15 -9.11 5.36
CA LEU A 173 22.06 -7.66 5.16
C LEU A 173 22.14 -7.26 3.67
N ASP A 174 22.96 -7.94 2.87
CA ASP A 174 23.07 -7.64 1.44
C ASP A 174 21.77 -7.98 0.72
N VAL A 175 21.15 -9.12 1.04
CA VAL A 175 19.83 -9.50 0.50
C VAL A 175 18.77 -8.47 0.88
N VAL A 176 18.79 -7.97 2.12
CA VAL A 176 17.87 -6.92 2.57
C VAL A 176 18.08 -5.61 1.81
N LYS A 177 19.34 -5.17 1.67
CA LYS A 177 19.69 -3.95 0.92
C LYS A 177 19.27 -4.05 -0.55
N GLU A 178 19.54 -5.18 -1.20
CA GLU A 178 19.11 -5.45 -2.57
C GLU A 178 17.58 -5.41 -2.69
N THR A 179 16.86 -5.97 -1.70
CA THR A 179 15.40 -5.99 -1.68
C THR A 179 14.80 -4.61 -1.49
N ILE A 180 15.29 -3.83 -0.50
CA ILE A 180 14.87 -2.45 -0.28
C ILE A 180 15.15 -1.63 -1.54
N LYS A 181 16.31 -1.78 -2.18
CA LYS A 181 16.62 -1.10 -3.44
C LYS A 181 15.55 -1.39 -4.50
N ARG A 182 15.21 -2.66 -4.71
CA ARG A 182 14.18 -3.07 -5.69
C ARG A 182 12.81 -2.48 -5.37
N VAL A 183 12.43 -2.42 -4.08
CA VAL A 183 11.18 -1.75 -3.67
C VAL A 183 11.23 -0.27 -4.00
N VAL A 184 12.34 0.41 -3.72
CA VAL A 184 12.50 1.84 -4.03
C VAL A 184 12.42 2.09 -5.53
N ASP A 185 13.01 1.21 -6.36
CA ASP A 185 12.90 1.30 -7.83
C ASP A 185 11.43 1.20 -8.28
N ASP A 186 10.65 0.27 -7.71
CA ASP A 186 9.21 0.15 -7.99
C ASP A 186 8.40 1.38 -7.50
N ILE A 187 8.74 1.92 -6.32
CA ILE A 187 8.10 3.14 -5.78
C ILE A 187 8.38 4.35 -6.69
N GLU A 188 9.59 4.46 -7.24
CA GLU A 188 9.96 5.54 -8.17
C GLU A 188 9.17 5.48 -9.48
N GLU A 189 8.82 4.27 -9.95
CA GLU A 189 7.97 4.07 -11.12
C GLU A 189 6.49 4.41 -10.87
N PHE A 190 6.06 4.61 -9.62
CA PHE A 190 4.69 5.01 -9.31
C PHE A 190 4.46 6.45 -9.74
N ASN A 191 3.89 6.62 -10.94
CA ASN A 191 3.48 7.90 -11.50
C ASN A 191 2.34 8.50 -10.65
N THR A 192 2.73 9.24 -9.63
CA THR A 192 1.89 9.95 -8.66
C THR A 192 2.15 11.44 -8.82
N GLU A 193 1.15 12.29 -8.57
CA GLU A 193 1.33 13.75 -8.68
C GLU A 193 2.41 14.26 -7.72
N GLU A 194 2.41 13.69 -6.51
CA GLU A 194 3.37 13.95 -5.45
C GLU A 194 4.22 12.70 -5.26
N LYS A 195 5.53 12.84 -4.99
CA LYS A 195 6.40 11.69 -4.80
C LYS A 195 6.16 11.00 -3.46
N SER A 196 6.26 9.67 -3.48
CA SER A 196 6.48 8.90 -2.26
C SER A 196 7.83 9.24 -1.64
N ARG A 197 7.99 8.96 -0.36
CA ARG A 197 9.24 9.19 0.37
C ARG A 197 9.70 7.93 1.06
N VAL A 198 11.01 7.78 1.16
CA VAL A 198 11.61 6.59 1.78
C VAL A 198 12.63 7.00 2.84
N ALA A 199 12.68 6.25 3.93
CA ALA A 199 13.63 6.41 5.02
C ALA A 199 14.17 5.03 5.43
N LEU A 200 15.41 4.99 5.91
CA LEU A 200 16.01 3.79 6.51
C LEU A 200 16.52 4.14 7.90
N LEU A 201 15.91 3.53 8.91
CA LEU A 201 16.26 3.70 10.30
C LEU A 201 16.85 2.40 10.80
N GLY A 202 18.15 2.43 11.05
CA GLY A 202 18.86 1.24 11.53
C GLY A 202 18.74 1.11 13.03
N TYR A 203 18.81 -0.13 13.52
CA TYR A 203 19.02 -0.38 14.93
C TYR A 203 20.14 -1.40 15.17
N ASN A 204 20.85 -1.13 16.26
CA ASN A 204 21.68 -2.08 17.00
C ASN A 204 21.43 -1.79 18.50
N PRO A 205 22.36 -2.00 19.46
CA PRO A 205 22.10 -1.59 20.84
C PRO A 205 21.84 -0.09 21.00
N LEU A 206 22.25 0.76 20.05
CA LEU A 206 21.95 2.19 20.02
C LEU A 206 21.42 2.60 18.63
N HIS A 207 21.02 3.85 18.50
CA HIS A 207 20.60 4.45 17.24
C HIS A 207 21.69 5.40 16.72
N VAL A 208 21.97 5.43 15.41
CA VAL A 208 23.15 6.14 14.87
C VAL A 208 22.78 7.07 13.71
N LYS A 209 23.01 8.38 13.89
CA LYS A 209 22.87 9.37 12.81
C LYS A 209 24.20 9.77 12.22
N LYS A 210 24.21 9.97 10.90
CA LYS A 210 25.33 10.49 10.11
C LYS A 210 25.09 11.97 9.79
N THR A 211 26.18 12.71 9.60
CA THR A 211 26.17 14.04 8.97
C THR A 211 27.18 14.08 7.82
N ASP A 212 27.10 15.12 7.00
CA ASP A 212 28.01 15.29 5.84
C ASP A 212 29.40 15.79 6.23
N LYS A 213 29.58 16.20 7.49
CA LYS A 213 30.86 16.69 7.99
C LYS A 213 31.89 15.56 8.04
N ILE A 214 33.07 15.80 7.48
CA ILE A 214 34.22 14.90 7.57
C ILE A 214 35.15 15.35 8.70
N VAL A 215 35.42 14.42 9.61
CA VAL A 215 36.37 14.58 10.72
C VAL A 215 37.70 13.95 10.32
N ARG A 216 38.77 14.75 10.31
CA ARG A 216 40.12 14.29 9.97
C ARG A 216 41.04 14.45 11.18
N VAL A 217 41.78 13.39 11.48
CA VAL A 217 42.92 13.40 12.39
C VAL A 217 44.17 13.24 11.55
N ASN A 218 45.06 14.23 11.60
CA ASN A 218 46.34 14.25 10.89
C ASN A 218 47.36 15.01 11.74
N ALA A 219 47.84 14.38 12.81
CA ALA A 219 48.81 14.98 13.72
C ALA A 219 49.61 13.89 14.45
N TYR A 220 50.88 14.18 14.75
CA TYR A 220 51.77 13.33 15.55
C TYR A 220 51.85 11.86 15.08
N GLY A 221 51.70 11.61 13.78
CA GLY A 221 51.72 10.26 13.18
C GLY A 221 50.39 9.51 13.17
N TYR A 222 49.31 10.10 13.68
CA TYR A 222 47.96 9.54 13.60
C TYR A 222 47.20 10.11 12.40
N TYR A 223 46.73 9.21 11.52
CA TYR A 223 46.02 9.54 10.29
C TYR A 223 44.69 8.80 10.22
N GLY A 224 43.58 9.53 10.17
CA GLY A 224 42.26 8.94 10.01
C GLY A 224 41.23 9.96 9.53
N SER A 225 40.23 9.46 8.81
CA SER A 225 39.16 10.28 8.25
C SER A 225 37.84 9.54 8.40
N TRP A 226 36.86 10.18 9.05
CA TRP A 226 35.56 9.61 9.33
C TRP A 226 34.46 10.61 8.99
N ARG A 227 33.30 10.14 8.54
CA ARG A 227 32.10 10.98 8.56
C ARG A 227 31.66 11.16 10.01
N LYS A 228 31.28 12.37 10.39
CA LYS A 228 30.78 12.68 11.72
C LYS A 228 29.48 11.91 11.94
N LYS A 229 29.49 11.09 13.00
CA LYS A 229 28.36 10.27 13.44
C LYS A 229 28.08 10.49 14.92
N TYR A 230 26.83 10.31 15.31
CA TYR A 230 26.34 10.37 16.68
C TYR A 230 25.58 9.09 16.99
N ALA A 231 25.96 8.41 18.07
CA ALA A 231 25.20 7.33 18.65
C ALA A 231 24.33 7.91 19.77
N TYR A 232 23.04 7.64 19.70
CA TYR A 232 22.03 8.15 20.61
C TYR A 232 21.53 7.04 21.51
N ASP A 233 21.28 7.39 22.77
CA ASP A 233 20.51 6.58 23.69
C ASP A 233 19.16 7.26 23.98
N TYR A 234 18.12 6.44 23.97
CA TYR A 234 16.79 6.85 24.38
C TYR A 234 16.64 6.64 25.88
N ALA A 235 15.72 7.34 26.54
CA ALA A 235 15.62 7.32 28.00
C ALA A 235 15.31 5.90 28.55
N ARG A 236 16.31 5.11 28.94
CA ARG A 236 16.20 3.72 29.45
C ARG A 236 15.86 3.58 30.93
N ASN A 237 15.58 4.67 31.64
CA ASN A 237 15.39 4.63 33.10
C ASN A 237 14.26 3.66 33.52
N SER A 238 13.18 3.59 32.75
CA SER A 238 12.11 2.60 32.88
C SER A 238 11.30 2.53 31.58
N PRO A 239 10.64 1.40 31.25
CA PRO A 239 9.82 1.29 30.05
C PRO A 239 8.78 2.40 29.91
N ALA A 240 8.11 2.75 31.00
CA ALA A 240 7.14 3.85 31.04
C ALA A 240 7.78 5.22 30.71
N THR A 241 8.99 5.46 31.22
CA THR A 241 9.72 6.71 30.92
C THR A 241 10.19 6.74 29.47
N THR A 242 10.65 5.61 28.93
CA THR A 242 11.04 5.48 27.52
C THR A 242 9.87 5.84 26.60
N VAL A 243 8.69 5.23 26.81
CA VAL A 243 7.49 5.53 26.00
C VAL A 243 7.03 6.97 26.19
N ARG A 244 7.03 7.49 27.44
CA ARG A 244 6.65 8.88 27.70
C ARG A 244 7.54 9.87 26.94
N ARG A 245 8.85 9.60 26.87
CA ARG A 245 9.86 10.47 26.25
C ARG A 245 10.26 10.05 24.83
N MET A 246 9.52 9.15 24.18
CA MET A 246 9.92 8.60 22.87
C MET A 246 10.05 9.66 21.76
N PHE A 247 9.38 10.80 21.88
CA PHE A 247 9.49 11.92 20.93
C PHE A 247 10.38 13.05 21.42
N ASP A 248 10.96 12.94 22.62
CA ASP A 248 11.93 13.90 23.13
C ASP A 248 13.23 13.77 22.34
N LYS A 249 13.97 14.89 22.25
CA LYS A 249 15.30 14.87 21.63
C LYS A 249 16.19 13.83 22.34
N PRO A 250 16.72 12.83 21.62
CA PRO A 250 17.53 11.80 22.26
C PRO A 250 18.88 12.37 22.74
N VAL A 251 19.45 11.71 23.75
CA VAL A 251 20.73 12.13 24.34
C VAL A 251 21.86 11.49 23.55
N VAL A 252 22.88 12.29 23.20
CA VAL A 252 24.09 11.77 22.56
C VAL A 252 24.83 10.92 23.58
N TYR A 253 24.94 9.63 23.31
CA TYR A 253 25.70 8.69 24.12
C TYR A 253 27.19 8.71 23.74
N ASN A 254 27.48 8.72 22.44
CA ASN A 254 28.84 8.76 21.94
C ASN A 254 28.88 9.39 20.54
N GLU A 255 30.03 9.88 20.10
CA GLU A 255 30.20 10.51 18.80
C GLU A 255 31.62 10.36 18.27
N ILE A 256 31.79 10.59 16.96
CA ILE A 256 33.11 10.80 16.37
C ILE A 256 33.65 12.17 16.82
N LEU A 257 34.78 12.18 17.53
CA LEU A 257 35.36 13.41 18.09
C LEU A 257 36.27 14.11 17.09
N GLU A 258 36.21 15.44 17.10
CA GLU A 258 37.06 16.29 16.28
C GLU A 258 38.29 16.77 17.05
N PRO A 259 39.50 16.66 16.48
CA PRO A 259 40.68 17.23 17.10
C PRO A 259 40.58 18.76 17.08
N LYS A 260 40.97 19.41 18.19
CA LYS A 260 41.09 20.87 18.28
C LYS A 260 42.55 21.28 18.17
N TRP A 261 42.78 22.50 17.70
CA TRP A 261 44.11 23.08 17.65
C TRP A 261 44.72 23.18 19.05
N GLY A 262 46.02 22.91 19.17
CA GLY A 262 46.75 22.96 20.44
C GLY A 262 46.64 21.71 21.33
N MET A 263 45.94 20.66 20.90
CA MET A 263 45.88 19.39 21.63
C MET A 263 47.24 18.69 21.68
N SER A 264 47.54 18.06 22.83
CA SER A 264 48.73 17.24 23.03
C SER A 264 48.67 15.93 22.23
N ARG A 265 49.83 15.28 22.04
CA ARG A 265 49.92 13.96 21.39
C ARG A 265 49.00 12.92 22.04
N TYR A 266 48.91 12.91 23.37
CA TYR A 266 48.06 11.98 24.13
C TYR A 266 46.56 12.20 23.85
N GLU A 267 46.11 13.46 23.76
CA GLU A 267 44.72 13.77 23.45
C GLU A 267 44.35 13.37 22.01
N ILE A 268 45.26 13.59 21.06
CA ILE A 268 45.09 13.16 19.66
C ILE A 268 45.02 11.63 19.56
N GLU A 269 45.90 10.91 20.25
CA GLU A 269 45.88 9.44 20.30
C GLU A 269 44.54 8.92 20.86
N ARG A 270 44.04 9.53 21.93
CA ARG A 270 42.76 9.16 22.54
C ARG A 270 41.59 9.37 21.57
N ILE A 271 41.55 10.53 20.90
CA ILE A 271 40.52 10.83 19.88
C ILE A 271 40.60 9.84 18.73
N TYR A 272 41.81 9.59 18.20
CA TYR A 272 42.04 8.63 17.12
C TYR A 272 41.50 7.24 17.50
N THR A 273 41.95 6.73 18.65
CA THR A 273 41.56 5.40 19.15
C THR A 273 40.07 5.30 19.39
N GLN A 274 39.45 6.34 19.94
CA GLN A 274 37.99 6.40 20.14
C GLN A 274 37.26 6.38 18.80
N ASN A 275 37.67 7.20 17.82
CA ASN A 275 37.02 7.25 16.51
C ASN A 275 37.13 5.93 15.75
N VAL A 276 38.28 5.25 15.84
CA VAL A 276 38.47 3.89 15.30
C VAL A 276 37.51 2.90 15.97
N LYS A 277 37.45 2.88 17.30
CA LYS A 277 36.54 1.99 18.05
C LYS A 277 35.07 2.27 17.73
N PHE A 278 34.68 3.55 17.71
CA PHE A 278 33.32 3.97 17.38
C PHE A 278 32.92 3.50 15.98
N SER A 279 33.77 3.75 14.97
CA SER A 279 33.45 3.40 13.58
C SER A 279 33.41 1.89 13.35
N LYS A 280 34.22 1.13 14.10
CA LYS A 280 34.22 -0.34 14.04
C LYS A 280 32.93 -0.93 14.63
N TYR A 281 32.38 -0.31 15.68
CA TYR A 281 31.18 -0.80 16.38
C TYR A 281 29.88 -0.29 15.75
N TYR A 282 29.82 1.00 15.38
CA TYR A 282 28.67 1.66 14.75
C TYR A 282 28.87 1.83 13.25
N LYS A 283 28.85 0.70 12.55
CA LYS A 283 29.04 0.66 11.09
C LYS A 283 27.84 1.25 10.35
N PHE A 284 26.63 1.01 10.84
CA PHE A 284 25.42 1.55 10.25
C PHE A 284 25.20 3.05 10.55
N TYR A 285 24.18 3.60 9.89
CA TYR A 285 23.66 4.94 10.10
C TYR A 285 22.28 5.04 9.43
N ASP A 286 21.45 5.99 9.87
CA ASP A 286 20.17 6.24 9.22
C ASP A 286 20.31 7.01 7.92
N ILE A 287 19.33 6.78 7.05
CA ILE A 287 19.04 7.60 5.88
C ILE A 287 17.70 8.30 6.16
N PRO A 288 17.70 9.64 6.28
CA PRO A 288 16.49 10.39 6.62
C PRO A 288 15.42 10.27 5.53
N LEU A 289 14.19 10.63 5.86
CA LEU A 289 13.08 10.61 4.91
C LEU A 289 13.38 11.53 3.72
N THR A 290 13.36 10.99 2.50
CA THR A 290 13.75 11.70 1.28
C THR A 290 12.93 11.27 0.06
N GLU A 291 12.86 12.18 -0.92
CA GLU A 291 12.36 11.96 -2.29
C GLU A 291 13.53 11.76 -3.28
N ASP A 292 14.77 11.92 -2.83
CA ASP A 292 15.99 11.67 -3.59
C ASP A 292 16.33 10.17 -3.52
N TYR A 293 15.72 9.41 -4.42
CA TYR A 293 15.90 7.97 -4.51
C TYR A 293 17.32 7.57 -4.92
N ASP A 294 18.02 8.40 -5.70
CA ASP A 294 19.40 8.14 -6.11
C ASP A 294 20.37 8.23 -4.94
N ASP A 295 20.27 9.30 -4.14
CA ASP A 295 21.06 9.43 -2.92
C ASP A 295 20.70 8.33 -1.90
N PHE A 296 19.40 8.04 -1.72
CA PHE A 296 18.96 6.95 -0.86
C PHE A 296 19.60 5.62 -1.26
N ARG A 297 19.53 5.24 -2.55
CA ARG A 297 20.14 4.01 -3.07
C ARG A 297 21.66 3.99 -2.91
N SER A 298 22.33 5.11 -3.20
CA SER A 298 23.78 5.25 -3.03
C SER A 298 24.21 5.03 -1.59
N GLN A 299 23.49 5.62 -0.63
CA GLN A 299 23.73 5.44 0.80
C GLN A 299 23.42 4.01 1.27
N LEU A 300 22.28 3.45 0.86
CA LEU A 300 21.84 2.09 1.18
C LEU A 300 22.88 1.07 0.70
N MET A 301 23.32 1.18 -0.55
CA MET A 301 24.25 0.24 -1.17
C MET A 301 25.72 0.50 -0.79
N SER A 302 26.00 1.55 -0.02
CA SER A 302 27.35 1.86 0.46
C SER A 302 27.99 0.68 1.19
N THR A 303 29.25 0.39 0.87
CA THR A 303 30.05 -0.62 1.59
C THR A 303 30.35 -0.22 3.04
N GLN A 304 30.13 1.05 3.40
CA GLN A 304 30.27 1.55 4.77
C GLN A 304 29.06 1.18 5.65
N LEU A 305 27.90 0.90 5.05
CA LEU A 305 26.68 0.51 5.75
C LEU A 305 26.68 -1.01 5.94
N GLN A 306 27.11 -1.46 7.13
CA GLN A 306 27.31 -2.87 7.49
C GLN A 306 26.70 -3.22 8.85
N ALA A 307 26.51 -4.52 9.05
CA ALA A 307 26.06 -5.15 10.29
C ALA A 307 27.18 -5.24 11.35
N ALA A 308 26.87 -4.86 12.60
CA ALA A 308 27.71 -5.03 13.78
C ALA A 308 26.94 -4.79 15.10
N GLY A 309 27.36 -5.49 16.16
CA GLY A 309 26.85 -5.27 17.52
C GLY A 309 25.69 -6.19 17.89
N GLY A 310 25.00 -5.87 18.97
CA GLY A 310 23.80 -6.61 19.42
C GLY A 310 22.50 -6.08 18.80
N THR A 311 21.38 -6.50 19.37
CA THR A 311 20.03 -6.23 18.83
C THR A 311 19.18 -5.49 19.86
N SER A 312 18.54 -4.39 19.46
CA SER A 312 17.59 -3.63 20.27
C SER A 312 16.61 -2.91 19.35
N SER A 313 15.69 -3.67 18.78
CA SER A 313 14.70 -3.29 17.77
C SER A 313 13.87 -2.07 18.16
N TRP A 314 13.55 -1.93 19.45
CA TRP A 314 12.81 -0.79 19.98
C TRP A 314 13.50 0.56 19.71
N ASN A 315 14.83 0.61 19.59
CA ASN A 315 15.55 1.83 19.18
C ASN A 315 15.16 2.25 17.76
N GLY A 316 15.08 1.30 16.83
CA GLY A 316 14.72 1.54 15.44
C GLY A 316 13.26 1.98 15.30
N ILE A 317 12.37 1.41 16.10
CA ILE A 317 10.95 1.80 16.15
C ILE A 317 10.81 3.25 16.64
N ILE A 318 11.48 3.62 17.73
CA ILE A 318 11.45 5.00 18.24
C ILE A 318 12.09 5.96 17.23
N ALA A 319 13.20 5.56 16.60
CA ALA A 319 13.85 6.36 15.58
C ALA A 319 12.94 6.67 14.38
N ALA A 320 12.25 5.66 13.86
CA ALA A 320 11.28 5.84 12.77
C ALA A 320 10.11 6.70 13.20
N ALA A 321 9.60 6.51 14.42
CA ALA A 321 8.57 7.38 14.97
C ALA A 321 9.02 8.84 15.04
N GLN A 322 10.26 9.09 15.50
CA GLN A 322 10.83 10.44 15.56
C GLN A 322 11.02 11.05 14.17
N GLU A 323 11.48 10.27 13.19
CA GLU A 323 11.64 10.72 11.81
C GLU A 323 10.29 11.11 11.20
N ALA A 324 9.27 10.27 11.35
CA ALA A 324 7.90 10.57 10.92
C ALA A 324 7.29 11.77 11.66
N ASN A 325 7.58 11.92 12.96
CA ASN A 325 7.10 13.06 13.74
C ASN A 325 7.80 14.37 13.35
N LYS A 326 9.04 14.31 12.88
CA LYS A 326 9.78 15.48 12.36
C LYS A 326 9.30 15.89 10.97
N ALA A 327 8.89 14.94 10.14
CA ALA A 327 8.49 15.20 8.76
C ALA A 327 7.33 16.21 8.69
N THR A 328 7.47 17.21 7.83
CA THR A 328 6.38 18.10 7.44
C THR A 328 5.80 17.61 6.10
N ASN A 329 4.59 18.08 5.76
CA ASN A 329 3.93 17.74 4.51
C ASN A 329 3.78 16.21 4.33
N LEU A 330 3.14 15.53 5.29
CA LEU A 330 3.01 14.07 5.27
C LEU A 330 2.22 13.60 4.05
N ASN A 331 2.61 12.45 3.49
CA ASN A 331 1.75 11.70 2.59
C ASN A 331 0.60 11.04 3.39
N PRO A 332 -0.57 10.76 2.78
CA PRO A 332 -1.73 10.18 3.50
C PRO A 332 -1.40 8.91 4.26
N GLU A 333 -0.58 8.05 3.65
CA GLU A 333 -0.21 6.75 4.18
C GLU A 333 1.23 6.76 4.70
N GLN A 334 1.39 6.31 5.95
CA GLN A 334 2.68 6.14 6.62
C GLN A 334 2.91 4.66 6.87
N VAL A 335 3.88 4.05 6.19
CA VAL A 335 4.13 2.61 6.23
C VAL A 335 5.42 2.33 7.00
N PHE A 336 5.33 1.64 8.14
CA PHE A 336 6.48 1.26 8.96
C PHE A 336 6.77 -0.24 8.79
N ILE A 337 7.95 -0.58 8.30
CA ILE A 337 8.31 -1.97 8.00
C ILE A 337 9.55 -2.35 8.78
N VAL A 338 9.43 -3.30 9.72
CA VAL A 338 10.57 -3.86 10.43
C VAL A 338 11.15 -5.03 9.66
N LEU A 339 12.47 -5.04 9.51
CA LEU A 339 13.26 -6.09 8.87
C LEU A 339 14.23 -6.64 9.92
N SER A 340 14.03 -7.86 10.41
CA SER A 340 14.82 -8.42 11.53
C SER A 340 15.18 -9.89 11.32
N ASP A 341 16.38 -10.30 11.76
CA ASP A 341 16.84 -11.71 11.68
C ASP A 341 16.93 -12.42 13.03
N GLY A 342 16.43 -11.83 14.12
CA GLY A 342 16.51 -12.41 15.45
C GLY A 342 15.81 -11.61 16.55
N GLN A 343 15.98 -12.07 17.78
CA GLN A 343 15.45 -11.42 18.98
C GLN A 343 16.39 -10.33 19.49
N ASP A 344 15.82 -9.40 20.27
CA ASP A 344 16.59 -8.38 20.98
C ASP A 344 17.56 -9.01 21.99
N GLY A 345 18.63 -8.30 22.37
CA GLY A 345 19.50 -8.78 23.45
C GLY A 345 18.81 -8.85 24.83
N ASP A 346 17.70 -8.12 25.00
CA ASP A 346 16.74 -8.29 26.09
C ASP A 346 15.38 -8.60 25.48
N ASP A 347 15.09 -9.90 25.34
CA ASP A 347 13.89 -10.45 24.70
C ASP A 347 12.58 -9.88 25.26
N SER A 348 12.59 -9.38 26.50
CA SER A 348 11.39 -8.89 27.18
C SER A 348 11.19 -7.37 27.08
N TYR A 349 12.21 -6.61 26.69
CA TYR A 349 12.17 -5.16 26.80
C TYR A 349 11.20 -4.52 25.80
N LEU A 350 11.20 -4.98 24.54
CA LEU A 350 10.24 -4.51 23.54
C LEU A 350 8.80 -4.76 24.01
N GLN A 351 8.50 -5.96 24.52
CA GLN A 351 7.17 -6.28 25.05
C GLN A 351 6.77 -5.31 26.18
N LYS A 352 7.67 -5.08 27.15
CA LYS A 352 7.42 -4.11 28.23
C LYS A 352 7.12 -2.71 27.71
N LEU A 353 7.78 -2.26 26.63
CA LEU A 353 7.48 -0.95 26.01
C LEU A 353 6.10 -0.96 25.32
N VAL A 354 5.76 -2.05 24.65
CA VAL A 354 4.48 -2.22 23.96
C VAL A 354 3.33 -2.23 24.97
N ASP A 355 3.50 -2.90 26.11
CA ASP A 355 2.55 -2.90 27.24
C ASP A 355 2.34 -1.49 27.80
N GLN A 356 3.38 -0.65 27.79
CA GLN A 356 3.31 0.77 28.17
C GLN A 356 2.74 1.67 27.05
N GLY A 357 2.35 1.10 25.92
CA GLY A 357 1.67 1.80 24.83
C GLY A 357 2.58 2.41 23.78
N LEU A 358 3.81 1.91 23.59
CA LEU A 358 4.76 2.40 22.58
C LEU A 358 4.10 2.60 21.20
N CYS A 359 3.47 1.55 20.68
CA CYS A 359 2.97 1.54 19.30
C CYS A 359 1.61 2.22 19.18
N LYS A 360 0.80 2.20 20.25
CA LYS A 360 -0.41 3.03 20.36
C LYS A 360 -0.06 4.51 20.27
N LYS A 361 0.97 4.94 21.02
CA LYS A 361 1.45 6.32 21.02
C LYS A 361 2.09 6.72 19.69
N LEU A 362 2.84 5.83 19.04
CA LEU A 362 3.35 6.04 17.68
C LEU A 362 2.19 6.32 16.73
N ARG A 363 1.25 5.37 16.61
CA ARG A 363 0.09 5.49 15.70
C ARG A 363 -0.71 6.75 15.98
N SER A 364 -1.09 7.00 17.23
CA SER A 364 -1.91 8.17 17.58
C SER A 364 -1.21 9.50 17.30
N THR A 365 0.10 9.58 17.52
CA THR A 365 0.87 10.82 17.30
C THR A 365 1.00 11.12 15.81
N ILE A 366 1.33 10.10 15.00
CA ILE A 366 1.50 10.29 13.56
C ILE A 366 0.14 10.50 12.88
N SER A 367 -0.90 9.74 13.23
CA SER A 367 -2.24 9.91 12.67
C SER A 367 -2.90 11.24 13.03
N ALA A 368 -2.50 11.87 14.15
CA ALA A 368 -2.98 13.20 14.51
C ALA A 368 -2.37 14.32 13.65
N LYS A 369 -1.28 14.05 12.92
CA LYS A 369 -0.66 15.04 12.04
C LYS A 369 -1.45 15.17 10.75
N ARG A 370 -1.56 16.41 10.26
CA ARG A 370 -2.20 16.72 8.98
C ARG A 370 -1.33 16.24 7.81
N ASN A 371 -1.91 15.44 6.91
CA ASN A 371 -1.28 15.13 5.61
C ASN A 371 -1.57 16.22 4.57
N ARG A 372 -0.84 16.17 3.46
CA ARG A 372 -0.84 17.20 2.41
C ARG A 372 -2.16 17.32 1.63
N PHE A 373 -3.00 16.28 1.65
CA PHE A 373 -4.29 16.27 0.94
C PHE A 373 -5.50 16.42 1.87
N GLN A 374 -5.26 16.52 3.18
CA GLN A 374 -6.30 16.62 4.18
C GLN A 374 -7.03 17.97 4.08
N SER A 375 -8.37 17.93 4.05
CA SER A 375 -9.19 19.14 4.05
C SER A 375 -9.13 19.88 5.40
N ASN A 376 -9.75 21.06 5.48
CA ASN A 376 -9.81 21.83 6.73
C ASN A 376 -10.71 21.20 7.79
N ALA A 377 -11.68 20.36 7.39
CA ALA A 377 -12.60 19.64 8.27
C ALA A 377 -12.56 18.14 7.92
N PRO A 378 -11.48 17.44 8.31
CA PRO A 378 -11.20 16.09 7.83
C PRO A 378 -12.19 15.05 8.36
N THR A 379 -12.62 14.18 7.47
CA THR A 379 -13.25 12.90 7.85
C THR A 379 -12.17 11.93 8.36
N GLU A 380 -12.56 10.83 9.03
CA GLU A 380 -11.58 9.80 9.43
C GLU A 380 -10.82 9.18 8.25
N ALA A 381 -11.45 9.13 7.07
CA ALA A 381 -10.87 8.63 5.83
C ALA A 381 -9.73 9.51 5.29
N GLU A 382 -9.81 10.83 5.53
CA GLU A 382 -8.82 11.81 5.08
C GLU A 382 -7.63 11.96 6.02
N LYS A 383 -7.73 11.41 7.25
CA LYS A 383 -6.64 11.52 8.22
C LYS A 383 -5.44 10.69 7.81
N THR A 384 -4.27 11.09 8.29
CA THR A 384 -3.05 10.33 8.12
C THR A 384 -3.19 8.94 8.72
N LYS A 385 -3.03 7.92 7.88
CA LYS A 385 -3.10 6.53 8.28
C LYS A 385 -1.71 5.97 8.52
N VAL A 386 -1.65 4.97 9.40
CA VAL A 386 -0.40 4.36 9.84
C VAL A 386 -0.54 2.85 9.71
N THR A 387 0.15 2.31 8.70
CA THR A 387 0.26 0.87 8.45
C THR A 387 1.62 0.39 8.95
N MET A 388 1.63 -0.77 9.60
CA MET A 388 2.82 -1.31 10.25
C MET A 388 2.92 -2.81 9.94
N GLY A 389 4.11 -3.28 9.54
CA GLY A 389 4.40 -4.69 9.30
C GLY A 389 5.80 -5.11 9.74
N VAL A 390 6.00 -6.41 9.91
CA VAL A 390 7.27 -7.02 10.33
C VAL A 390 7.63 -8.17 9.41
N ILE A 391 8.88 -8.22 8.97
CA ILE A 391 9.44 -9.28 8.15
C ILE A 391 10.61 -9.91 8.90
N GLY A 392 10.43 -11.18 9.26
CA GLY A 392 11.47 -12.04 9.79
C GLY A 392 12.35 -12.60 8.68
N ILE A 393 13.63 -12.26 8.71
CA ILE A 393 14.67 -12.66 7.75
C ILE A 393 15.32 -13.94 8.27
N ASN A 394 14.95 -15.08 7.70
CA ASN A 394 15.40 -16.39 8.21
C ASN A 394 15.08 -16.58 9.71
N TYR A 395 14.06 -15.88 10.19
CA TYR A 395 13.67 -15.80 11.59
C TYR A 395 12.15 -15.89 11.70
N LYS A 396 11.68 -16.73 12.63
CA LYS A 396 10.27 -16.82 12.96
C LYS A 396 10.00 -15.89 14.15
N VAL A 397 9.49 -14.70 13.86
CA VAL A 397 9.01 -13.77 14.89
C VAL A 397 7.97 -14.46 15.74
N ALA A 398 8.22 -14.57 17.05
CA ALA A 398 7.24 -15.15 17.96
C ALA A 398 6.10 -14.17 18.17
N GLU A 399 4.87 -14.66 18.31
CA GLU A 399 3.72 -13.78 18.59
C GLU A 399 3.83 -13.07 19.94
N THR A 400 4.65 -13.62 20.85
CA THR A 400 4.96 -13.07 22.17
C THR A 400 6.18 -12.14 22.16
N ASP A 401 6.89 -12.05 21.04
CA ASP A 401 7.85 -10.97 20.86
C ASP A 401 7.03 -9.70 20.64
N GLY A 402 7.35 -8.60 21.33
CA GLY A 402 6.54 -7.37 21.31
C GLY A 402 6.19 -6.82 19.91
N PHE A 403 6.83 -7.31 18.85
CA PHE A 403 6.42 -7.15 17.47
C PHE A 403 4.95 -7.51 17.21
N GLY A 404 4.45 -8.65 17.72
CA GLY A 404 3.08 -9.09 17.42
C GLY A 404 2.00 -8.19 17.98
N ASP A 405 2.20 -7.71 19.21
CA ASP A 405 1.28 -6.77 19.87
C ASP A 405 1.42 -5.34 19.34
N CYS A 406 2.57 -4.99 18.77
CA CYS A 406 2.87 -3.65 18.25
C CYS A 406 2.43 -3.46 16.79
N PHE A 407 2.85 -4.37 15.90
CA PHE A 407 2.65 -4.29 14.46
C PHE A 407 1.40 -5.06 14.01
N GLY A 408 0.90 -5.95 14.87
CA GLY A 408 -0.27 -6.78 14.62
C GLY A 408 0.14 -8.18 14.16
N LYS A 409 -0.41 -9.20 14.82
CA LYS A 409 -0.08 -10.62 14.55
C LYS A 409 -0.30 -11.06 13.10
N LYS A 410 -1.26 -10.45 12.41
CA LYS A 410 -1.56 -10.72 10.99
C LYS A 410 -0.57 -10.04 10.03
N ASN A 411 0.21 -9.08 10.52
CA ASN A 411 1.18 -8.30 9.76
C ASN A 411 2.62 -8.76 10.05
N ILE A 412 2.76 -10.02 10.44
CA ILE A 412 4.05 -10.69 10.61
C ILE A 412 4.23 -11.64 9.45
N TYR A 413 5.34 -11.48 8.75
CA TYR A 413 5.72 -12.35 7.66
C TYR A 413 7.10 -12.98 7.91
N HIS A 414 7.26 -14.23 7.49
CA HIS A 414 8.50 -14.97 7.62
C HIS A 414 9.06 -15.23 6.23
N ALA A 415 10.10 -14.49 5.85
CA ALA A 415 10.69 -14.62 4.54
C ALA A 415 11.67 -15.80 4.51
N LYS A 416 11.52 -16.66 3.50
CA LYS A 416 12.46 -17.78 3.26
C LYS A 416 13.63 -17.37 2.36
N ASP A 417 13.45 -16.30 1.58
CA ASP A 417 14.41 -15.70 0.66
C ASP A 417 14.10 -14.20 0.44
N GLY A 418 14.85 -13.53 -0.43
CA GLY A 418 14.65 -12.10 -0.74
C GLY A 418 13.40 -11.79 -1.58
N GLU A 419 12.90 -12.74 -2.39
CA GLU A 419 11.67 -12.53 -3.18
C GLU A 419 10.44 -12.47 -2.27
N ASP A 420 10.44 -13.31 -1.24
CA ASP A 420 9.44 -13.30 -0.17
C ASP A 420 9.41 -11.92 0.54
N VAL A 421 10.58 -11.35 0.87
CA VAL A 421 10.69 -10.00 1.46
C VAL A 421 10.11 -8.95 0.50
N TYR A 422 10.52 -8.99 -0.77
CA TYR A 422 10.08 -8.03 -1.80
C TYR A 422 8.57 -8.05 -1.99
N LYS A 423 7.97 -9.24 -2.19
CA LYS A 423 6.53 -9.39 -2.41
C LYS A 423 5.71 -8.88 -1.23
N TYR A 424 6.16 -9.11 -0.01
CA TYR A 424 5.43 -8.66 1.17
C TYR A 424 5.50 -7.15 1.35
N ILE A 425 6.68 -6.54 1.15
CA ILE A 425 6.81 -5.08 1.17
C ILE A 425 5.93 -4.46 0.09
N LEU A 426 5.96 -5.01 -1.13
CA LEU A 426 5.08 -4.54 -2.18
C LEU A 426 3.62 -4.74 -1.85
N ASN A 427 3.20 -5.86 -1.27
CA ASN A 427 1.80 -6.06 -0.92
C ASN A 427 1.34 -5.04 0.13
N LEU A 428 2.17 -4.77 1.15
CA LEU A 428 1.89 -3.71 2.14
C LEU A 428 1.82 -2.32 1.52
N ILE A 429 2.57 -2.05 0.47
CA ILE A 429 2.54 -0.75 -0.23
C ILE A 429 1.40 -0.72 -1.26
N ASN A 430 1.10 -1.82 -1.94
CA ASN A 430 0.13 -1.94 -3.02
C ASN A 430 -1.31 -2.10 -2.53
N GLU A 431 -1.54 -2.79 -1.41
CA GLU A 431 -2.84 -2.78 -0.72
C GLU A 431 -3.23 -1.33 -0.37
N GLU A 432 -2.23 -0.49 -0.05
CA GLU A 432 -2.44 0.92 0.32
C GLU A 432 -2.43 1.87 -0.88
N THR A 433 -1.70 1.54 -1.96
CA THR A 433 -1.67 2.33 -3.21
C THR A 433 -2.66 1.83 -4.28
N GLY A 434 -3.48 0.82 -4.00
CA GLY A 434 -4.54 0.36 -4.91
C GLY A 434 -4.07 -0.23 -6.25
N LYS A 435 -2.80 -0.64 -6.37
CA LYS A 435 -2.26 -1.23 -7.60
C LYS A 435 -2.18 -2.76 -7.47
N LEU A 436 -2.94 -3.49 -8.26
CA LEU A 436 -2.61 -4.87 -8.60
C LEU A 436 -1.49 -4.81 -9.66
N LYS A 437 -0.34 -5.41 -9.35
CA LYS A 437 0.72 -5.62 -10.34
C LYS A 437 0.30 -6.82 -11.18
N ASP A 438 0.24 -6.64 -12.51
CA ASP A 438 -0.04 -7.71 -13.48
C ASP A 438 0.97 -8.87 -13.37
#